data_AF-A0A2V5JJC6-F1
#
_entry.id   AF-A0A2V5JJC6-F1
#
_cell.length_a   1.000
_cell.length_b   1.000
_cell.length_c   1.000
_cell.angle_alpha   90.00
_cell.angle_beta   90.00
_cell.angle_gamma   90.00
#
_symmetry.space_group_name_H-M   'P 1'
#
loop_
_entity.id
_entity.type
_entity.pdbx_description
1 polymer ?
#
loop_
_entity_poly.entity_id
_entity_poly.type
_entity_poly.pdbx_seq_one_letter_code
_entity_poly.pdbx_strand_id
1 'polypeptide(L)'
;MFSGTVVFRVADGRPHLRIYCNQNRNDVAKGNDFVAPQVVYNTPDWAALENDPILQKVKTYLQNGALEASITVDANGTQKDLKVLLEDPPGFRLGEAFRKIYATAKWIPGFRNGHPVDCTFDYAFYFKVWYIGFEHYGGGGQ
;
A
#
# COMPACT_ATOMS: atom_id res chain seq x y z
N MET A 1 9.12 4.09 -3.59
CA MET A 1 8.59 3.11 -2.62
C MET A 1 8.43 1.79 -3.33
N PHE A 2 8.92 0.70 -2.73
CA PHE A 2 8.74 -0.65 -3.22
C PHE A 2 7.70 -1.35 -2.34
N SER A 3 6.63 -1.87 -2.94
CA SER A 3 5.57 -2.58 -2.22
C SER A 3 5.61 -4.06 -2.61
N GLY A 4 5.88 -4.94 -1.64
CA GLY A 4 6.01 -6.36 -1.90
C GLY A 4 5.58 -7.22 -0.72
N THR A 5 5.23 -8.47 -1.01
CA THR A 5 4.93 -9.50 -0.02
C THR A 5 6.20 -10.26 0.31
N VAL A 6 6.55 -10.30 1.60
CA VAL A 6 7.64 -11.16 2.09
C VAL A 6 7.01 -12.43 2.66
N VAL A 7 7.36 -13.58 2.09
CA VAL A 7 6.95 -14.89 2.59
C VAL A 7 8.17 -15.57 3.18
N PHE A 8 8.11 -15.84 4.47
CA PHE A 8 9.07 -16.69 5.16
C PHE A 8 8.44 -18.06 5.42
N ARG A 9 9.15 -19.13 5.07
CA ARG A 9 8.72 -20.51 5.36
C ARG A 9 9.90 -21.42 5.65
N VAL A 10 9.72 -22.43 6.48
CA VAL A 10 10.70 -23.50 6.66
C VAL A 10 10.22 -24.72 5.88
N ALA A 11 11.06 -25.24 4.98
CA ALA A 11 10.78 -26.45 4.21
C ALA A 11 12.00 -27.38 4.30
N ASP A 12 11.76 -28.67 4.57
CA ASP A 12 12.81 -29.69 4.76
C ASP A 12 13.91 -29.27 5.77
N GLY A 13 13.48 -28.61 6.86
CA GLY A 13 14.38 -28.09 7.89
C GLY A 13 15.22 -26.88 7.50
N ARG A 14 15.02 -26.31 6.30
CA ARG A 14 15.75 -25.14 5.79
C ARG A 14 14.85 -23.91 5.73
N PRO A 15 15.32 -22.74 6.21
CA PRO A 15 14.57 -21.50 6.07
C PRO A 15 14.61 -21.00 4.62
N HIS A 16 13.47 -20.57 4.10
CA HIS A 16 13.31 -19.94 2.80
C HIS A 16 12.63 -18.58 2.98
N LEU A 17 13.29 -17.54 2.48
CA LEU A 17 12.73 -16.20 2.34
C LEU A 17 12.43 -15.93 0.86
N ARG A 18 11.21 -15.53 0.55
CA ARG A 18 10.81 -15.10 -0.80
C ARG A 18 10.23 -13.70 -0.72
N ILE A 19 10.73 -12.82 -1.58
CA ILE A 19 10.21 -11.46 -1.73
C ILE A 19 9.50 -11.42 -3.07
N TYR A 20 8.21 -11.13 -3.03
CA TYR A 20 7.37 -11.00 -4.21
C TYR A 20 6.98 -9.54 -4.39
N CYS A 21 7.15 -9.01 -5.59
CA CYS A 21 6.52 -7.75 -5.99
C CYS A 21 5.01 -7.94 -6.26
N ASN A 22 4.42 -9.00 -5.70
CA ASN A 22 3.08 -9.50 -5.94
C ASN A 22 2.29 -9.40 -4.64
N GLN A 23 1.19 -8.67 -4.66
CA GLN A 23 0.31 -8.49 -3.50
C GLN A 23 -0.92 -9.41 -3.57
N ASN A 24 -1.05 -10.23 -4.61
CA ASN A 24 -2.14 -11.17 -4.78
C ASN A 24 -1.76 -12.56 -4.25
N ARG A 25 -2.40 -12.98 -3.15
CA ARG A 25 -2.14 -14.25 -2.46
C ARG A 25 -2.26 -15.46 -3.38
N ASN A 26 -3.20 -15.44 -4.32
CA ASN A 26 -3.42 -16.57 -5.24
C ASN A 26 -2.28 -16.72 -6.26
N ASP A 27 -1.78 -15.61 -6.80
CA ASP A 27 -0.64 -15.64 -7.71
C ASP A 27 0.65 -16.03 -6.96
N VAL A 28 0.83 -15.57 -5.71
CA VAL A 28 1.95 -15.97 -4.84
C VAL A 28 1.92 -17.48 -4.58
N ALA A 29 0.75 -18.03 -4.23
CA ALA A 29 0.60 -19.46 -3.94
C ALA A 29 0.91 -20.35 -5.15
N LYS A 30 0.55 -19.90 -6.35
CA LYS A 30 0.81 -20.60 -7.62
C LYS A 30 2.23 -20.39 -8.15
N GLY A 31 2.98 -19.43 -7.60
CA GLY A 31 4.31 -19.09 -8.09
C GLY A 31 4.29 -18.43 -9.47
N ASN A 32 3.21 -17.75 -9.82
CA ASN A 32 3.07 -17.08 -11.10
C ASN A 32 4.07 -15.93 -11.22
N ASP A 33 4.62 -15.74 -12.42
CA ASP A 33 5.40 -14.54 -12.78
C ASP A 33 4.46 -13.35 -12.94
N PHE A 34 4.14 -12.74 -11.80
CA PHE A 34 3.26 -11.60 -11.70
C PHE A 34 3.86 -10.56 -10.75
N VAL A 35 3.88 -9.31 -11.22
CA VAL A 35 4.19 -8.12 -10.43
C VAL A 35 2.91 -7.31 -10.30
N ALA A 36 2.47 -7.07 -9.07
CA ALA A 36 1.34 -6.20 -8.79
C ALA A 36 1.71 -4.73 -9.07
N PRO A 37 0.72 -3.87 -9.42
CA PRO A 37 0.95 -2.45 -9.61
C PRO A 37 1.71 -1.81 -8.44
N GLN A 38 2.63 -0.91 -8.75
CA GLN A 38 3.46 -0.22 -7.75
C GLN A 38 3.15 1.27 -7.75
N VAL A 39 2.78 1.83 -6.59
CA VAL A 39 2.49 3.27 -6.50
C VAL A 39 3.76 4.10 -6.72
N VAL A 40 3.65 5.14 -7.54
CA VAL A 40 4.71 6.13 -7.71
C VAL A 40 4.68 7.05 -6.49
N TYR A 41 5.69 6.92 -5.63
CA TYR A 41 5.66 7.43 -4.26
C TYR A 41 5.26 8.91 -4.09
N ASN A 42 5.65 9.81 -5.00
CA ASN A 42 5.39 11.25 -4.90
C ASN A 42 4.08 11.71 -5.57
N THR A 43 3.16 10.78 -5.86
CA THR A 43 1.90 11.09 -6.58
C THR A 43 0.63 11.02 -5.73
N PRO A 44 0.55 10.23 -4.64
CA PRO A 44 -0.51 10.41 -3.68
C PRO A 44 -0.40 11.77 -2.98
N ASP A 45 -1.53 12.36 -2.63
CA ASP A 45 -1.59 13.66 -1.95
C ASP A 45 -1.32 13.50 -0.45
N TRP A 46 -0.04 13.37 -0.11
CA TRP A 46 0.40 13.27 1.28
C TRP A 46 0.17 14.57 2.07
N ALA A 47 -0.01 15.72 1.41
CA ALA A 47 -0.30 16.99 2.08
C ALA A 47 -1.78 17.08 2.50
N ALA A 48 -2.69 16.59 1.66
CA ALA A 48 -4.09 16.39 2.04
C ALA A 48 -4.22 15.45 3.23
N LEU A 49 -3.32 14.47 3.34
CA LEU A 49 -3.30 13.54 4.47
C LEU A 49 -3.07 14.23 5.82
N GLU A 50 -2.05 15.10 5.89
CA GLU A 50 -1.63 15.76 7.14
C GLU A 50 -2.73 16.64 7.72
N ASN A 51 -3.50 17.28 6.84
CA ASN A 51 -4.57 18.19 7.21
C ASN A 51 -5.95 17.49 7.33
N ASP A 52 -6.03 16.17 7.08
CA ASP A 52 -7.30 15.47 7.14
C ASP A 52 -7.77 15.32 8.61
N PRO A 53 -9.00 15.77 8.96
CA PRO A 53 -9.56 15.61 10.30
C PRO A 53 -9.60 14.17 10.80
N ILE A 54 -9.71 13.19 9.89
CA ILE A 54 -9.67 11.75 10.22
C ILE A 54 -8.32 11.39 10.82
N LEU A 55 -7.21 11.87 10.24
CA LEU A 55 -5.90 11.61 10.81
C LEU A 55 -5.65 12.36 12.11
N GLN A 56 -6.16 13.58 12.25
CA GLN A 56 -6.07 14.31 13.51
C GLN A 56 -6.81 13.56 14.64
N LYS A 57 -7.96 12.94 14.32
CA LYS A 57 -8.67 12.03 15.23
C LYS A 57 -7.78 10.84 15.61
N VAL A 58 -7.23 10.12 14.64
CA VAL A 58 -6.37 8.93 14.87
C VAL A 58 -5.16 9.26 15.75
N LYS A 59 -4.50 10.41 15.49
CA LYS A 59 -3.40 10.94 16.31
C LYS A 59 -3.85 11.23 17.75
N THR A 60 -4.97 11.91 17.91
CA THR A 60 -5.52 12.27 19.24
C THR A 60 -5.81 11.03 20.08
N TYR A 61 -6.31 9.96 19.47
CA TYR A 61 -6.60 8.70 20.16
C TYR A 61 -5.38 7.77 20.28
N LEU A 62 -4.19 8.19 19.82
CA LEU A 62 -2.97 7.36 19.78
C LEU A 62 -3.18 5.98 19.14
N GLN A 63 -4.07 5.93 18.15
CA GLN A 63 -4.53 4.68 17.57
C GLN A 63 -3.72 4.31 16.32
N ASN A 64 -2.99 3.19 16.36
CA ASN A 64 -2.48 2.60 15.12
C ASN A 64 -3.62 1.98 14.33
N GLY A 65 -3.50 1.94 13.01
CA GLY A 65 -4.51 1.34 12.15
C GLY A 65 -3.93 0.60 10.96
N ALA A 66 -4.71 -0.35 10.45
CA ALA A 66 -4.49 -1.05 9.21
C ALA A 66 -5.70 -0.86 8.30
N LEU A 67 -5.43 -0.77 7.00
CA LEU A 67 -6.42 -0.71 5.94
C LEU A 67 -6.03 -1.73 4.88
N GLU A 68 -6.99 -2.50 4.40
CA GLU A 68 -6.85 -3.27 3.17
C GLU A 68 -7.80 -2.70 2.12
N ALA A 69 -7.30 -2.51 0.91
CA ALA A 69 -8.07 -2.02 -0.23
C ALA A 69 -7.87 -2.91 -1.46
N SER A 70 -8.93 -3.10 -2.26
CA SER A 70 -8.88 -3.63 -3.61
C SER A 70 -8.74 -2.46 -4.57
N ILE A 71 -7.65 -2.43 -5.33
CA ILE A 71 -7.35 -1.35 -6.27
C ILE A 71 -7.29 -1.92 -7.68
N THR A 72 -7.93 -1.24 -8.63
CA THR A 72 -7.84 -1.58 -10.05
C THR A 72 -7.00 -0.54 -10.78
N VAL A 73 -5.98 -1.00 -11.51
CA VAL A 73 -5.07 -0.18 -12.31
C VAL A 73 -5.02 -0.73 -13.72
N ASP A 74 -5.12 0.14 -14.73
CA ASP A 74 -4.99 -0.27 -16.14
C ASP A 74 -3.52 -0.47 -16.57
N ALA A 75 -3.32 -1.04 -17.75
CA ALA A 75 -1.99 -1.27 -18.33
C ALA A 75 -1.18 0.02 -18.58
N ASN A 76 -1.80 1.21 -18.49
CA ASN A 76 -1.14 2.51 -18.59
C ASN A 76 -0.77 3.09 -17.21
N GLY A 77 -1.06 2.38 -16.11
CA GLY A 77 -0.78 2.86 -14.76
C GLY A 77 -1.81 3.84 -14.20
N THR A 78 -3.00 3.90 -14.80
CA THR A 78 -4.11 4.73 -14.32
C THR A 78 -5.01 3.94 -13.39
N GLN A 79 -5.22 4.45 -12.18
CA GLN A 79 -6.19 3.88 -11.24
C GLN A 79 -7.61 4.04 -11.78
N LYS A 80 -8.37 2.95 -11.80
CA LYS A 80 -9.77 2.91 -12.25
C LYS A 80 -10.75 2.75 -11.11
N ASP A 81 -10.36 2.02 -10.07
CA ASP A 81 -11.21 1.80 -8.90
C ASP A 81 -10.36 1.63 -7.63
N LEU A 82 -10.98 1.96 -6.48
CA LEU A 82 -10.43 1.78 -5.15
C LEU A 82 -11.56 1.48 -4.17
N LYS A 83 -11.62 0.22 -3.74
CA LYS A 83 -12.59 -0.27 -2.75
C LYS A 83 -11.89 -0.62 -1.45
N VAL A 84 -12.38 -0.09 -0.33
CA VAL A 84 -11.92 -0.48 1.01
C VAL A 84 -12.51 -1.85 1.34
N LEU A 85 -11.65 -2.79 1.72
CA LEU A 85 -12.01 -4.16 2.12
C LEU A 85 -12.05 -4.31 3.64
N LEU A 86 -11.07 -3.71 4.32
CA LEU A 86 -10.91 -3.77 5.77
C LEU A 86 -10.45 -2.40 6.30
N GLU A 87 -10.97 -2.04 7.47
CA GLU A 87 -10.46 -0.97 8.31
C GLU A 87 -10.37 -1.48 9.75
N ASP A 88 -9.19 -1.39 10.35
CA ASP A 88 -8.93 -1.81 11.72
C ASP A 88 -8.11 -0.75 12.48
N PRO A 89 -8.60 -0.20 13.62
CA PRO A 89 -9.94 -0.42 14.16
C PRO A 89 -11.02 0.26 13.32
N PRO A 90 -12.24 -0.31 13.28
CA PRO A 90 -13.35 0.29 12.54
C PRO A 90 -13.81 1.61 13.18
N GLY A 91 -14.44 2.48 12.38
CA GLY A 91 -15.10 3.71 12.86
C GLY A 91 -14.19 4.94 12.93
N PHE A 92 -12.95 4.82 12.47
CA PHE A 92 -12.04 5.95 12.30
C PHE A 92 -12.19 6.61 10.93
N ARG A 93 -12.79 5.91 9.95
CA ARG A 93 -12.98 6.35 8.56
C ARG A 93 -11.66 6.48 7.81
N LEU A 94 -10.64 5.71 8.21
CA LEU A 94 -9.33 5.64 7.54
C LEU A 94 -9.46 5.39 6.03
N GLY A 95 -10.45 4.59 5.62
CA GLY A 95 -10.74 4.32 4.21
C GLY A 95 -11.13 5.57 3.40
N GLU A 96 -11.79 6.55 4.02
CA GLU A 96 -12.11 7.82 3.36
C GLU A 96 -10.88 8.69 3.18
N ALA A 97 -10.04 8.79 4.21
CA ALA A 97 -8.75 9.49 4.10
C ALA A 97 -7.90 8.84 3.00
N PHE A 98 -7.80 7.51 2.99
CA PHE A 98 -7.05 6.76 1.99
C PHE A 98 -7.51 7.05 0.56
N ARG A 99 -8.83 7.10 0.31
CA ARG A 99 -9.38 7.48 -1.00
C ARG A 99 -8.97 8.88 -1.44
N LYS A 100 -8.94 9.86 -0.54
CA LYS A 100 -8.53 11.23 -0.87
C LYS A 100 -7.06 11.29 -1.25
N ILE A 101 -6.19 10.66 -0.46
CA ILE A 101 -4.74 10.61 -0.71
C ILE A 101 -4.45 9.95 -2.08
N TYR A 102 -5.13 8.85 -2.37
CA TYR A 102 -4.88 8.06 -3.58
C TYR A 102 -5.68 8.54 -4.80
N ALA A 103 -6.48 9.60 -4.69
CA ALA A 103 -7.25 10.13 -5.81
C ALA A 103 -6.37 10.59 -6.98
N THR A 104 -5.16 11.09 -6.68
CA THR A 104 -4.18 11.58 -7.67
C THR A 104 -3.03 10.60 -7.90
N ALA A 105 -3.05 9.44 -7.22
CA ALA A 105 -1.96 8.48 -7.30
C ALA A 105 -1.75 7.98 -8.73
N LYS A 106 -0.49 7.90 -9.14
CA LYS A 106 -0.03 7.23 -10.34
C LYS A 106 0.58 5.89 -9.98
N TRP A 107 0.42 4.95 -10.88
CA TRP A 107 0.88 3.59 -10.68
C TRP A 107 1.82 3.19 -11.81
N ILE A 108 2.84 2.43 -11.48
CA ILE A 108 3.46 1.51 -12.42
C ILE A 108 2.45 0.35 -12.58
N PRO A 109 2.10 -0.07 -13.81
CA PRO A 109 1.08 -1.10 -14.04
C PRO A 109 1.50 -2.46 -13.47
N GLY A 110 0.55 -3.38 -13.40
CA GLY A 110 0.86 -4.78 -13.13
C GLY A 110 1.53 -5.42 -14.33
N PHE A 111 2.43 -6.38 -14.11
CA PHE A 111 3.09 -7.12 -15.18
C PHE A 111 2.84 -8.61 -15.05
N ARG A 112 2.48 -9.27 -16.16
CA ARG A 112 2.47 -10.73 -16.28
C ARG A 112 3.44 -11.14 -17.37
N ASN A 113 4.41 -11.98 -17.04
CA ASN A 113 5.47 -12.39 -17.96
C ASN A 113 6.16 -11.18 -18.65
N GLY A 114 6.42 -10.11 -17.89
CA GLY A 114 7.04 -8.89 -18.39
C GLY A 114 6.14 -7.95 -19.21
N HIS A 115 4.87 -8.27 -19.45
CA HIS A 115 3.94 -7.41 -20.20
C HIS A 115 2.99 -6.66 -19.26
N PRO A 116 2.77 -5.34 -19.47
CA PRO A 116 1.83 -4.57 -18.67
C PRO A 116 0.40 -5.06 -18.91
N VAL A 117 -0.37 -5.20 -17.84
CA VAL A 117 -1.76 -5.70 -17.86
C VAL A 117 -2.66 -4.91 -16.94
N ASP A 118 -3.94 -4.84 -17.31
CA ASP A 118 -5.00 -4.42 -16.40
C ASP A 118 -5.06 -5.39 -15.22
N CYS A 119 -5.11 -4.85 -14.01
CA CYS A 119 -5.03 -5.67 -12.80
C CYS A 119 -5.86 -5.09 -11.66
N THR A 120 -6.53 -5.98 -10.94
CA THR A 120 -7.08 -5.70 -9.61
C THR A 120 -6.27 -6.47 -8.57
N PHE A 121 -5.88 -5.80 -7.49
CA PHE A 121 -5.00 -6.36 -6.46
C PHE A 121 -5.34 -5.81 -5.08
N ASP A 122 -4.96 -6.57 -4.05
CA ASP A 122 -5.10 -6.17 -2.66
C ASP A 122 -3.90 -5.32 -2.23
N TYR A 123 -4.15 -4.21 -1.56
CA TYR A 123 -3.14 -3.30 -1.07
C TYR A 123 -3.36 -3.05 0.42
N ALA A 124 -2.35 -3.41 1.23
CA ALA A 124 -2.36 -3.15 2.66
C ALA A 124 -1.62 -1.84 2.97
N PHE A 125 -2.24 -1.00 3.77
CA PHE A 125 -1.68 0.26 4.25
C PHE A 125 -1.76 0.33 5.78
N TYR A 126 -0.67 0.73 6.42
CA TYR A 126 -0.58 0.80 7.87
C TYR A 126 -0.37 2.24 8.32
N PHE A 127 -1.26 2.74 9.16
CA PHE A 127 -1.13 4.02 9.85
C PHE A 127 -0.48 3.78 11.22
N LYS A 128 0.72 4.34 11.43
CA LYS A 128 1.38 4.32 12.74
C LYS A 128 1.46 5.74 13.28
N VAL A 129 0.94 5.95 14.49
CA VAL A 129 0.86 7.29 15.10
C VAL A 129 2.24 7.90 15.36
N TRP A 130 3.23 7.06 15.68
CA TRP A 130 4.61 7.50 15.93
C TRP A 130 5.39 7.90 14.65
N TYR A 131 4.82 7.70 13.46
CA TYR A 131 5.45 8.01 12.17
C TYR A 131 4.81 9.20 11.43
N ILE A 132 3.81 9.86 12.02
CA ILE A 132 3.21 11.08 11.44
C ILE A 132 3.87 12.33 12.03
N GLY A 133 5.17 12.23 12.26
CA GLY A 133 6.10 13.35 12.29
C GLY A 133 7.02 13.17 11.10
N PHE A 134 6.91 14.04 10.10
CA PHE A 134 7.94 14.14 9.07
C PHE A 134 9.21 14.64 9.75
N GLU A 135 10.17 13.74 10.02
CA GLU A 135 11.55 14.18 10.01
C GLU A 135 11.80 14.72 8.60
N HIS A 136 11.91 16.04 8.53
CA HIS A 136 12.71 16.70 7.52
C HIS A 136 14.02 15.90 7.45
N TYR A 137 14.27 15.18 6.35
CA TYR A 137 15.65 14.90 5.96
C TYR A 137 16.29 16.23 5.52
N GLY A 138 16.41 17.17 6.46
CA GLY A 138 17.44 18.20 6.49
C GLY A 138 18.57 17.61 7.31
N GLY A 139 19.78 17.58 6.73
CA GLY A 139 20.92 16.85 7.24
C GLY A 139 21.19 17.06 8.73
N GLY A 140 21.62 15.97 9.38
CA GLY A 140 22.14 16.02 10.73
C GLY A 140 23.47 16.78 10.82
N GLY A 141 23.79 17.20 12.03
CA GLY A 141 25.12 17.61 12.45
C GLY A 141 25.11 18.93 13.23
N GLN A 142 25.30 18.78 14.54
CA GLN A 142 25.80 19.73 15.55
C GLN A 142 26.00 21.20 15.16
#